data_AF-A0AAD4ZM22-F1
#
_entry.id   AF-A0AAD4ZM22-F1
#
_cell.length_a   1.000
_cell.length_b   1.000
_cell.length_c   1.000
_cell.angle_alpha   90.00
_cell.angle_beta   90.00
_cell.angle_gamma   90.00
#
_symmetry.space_group_name_H-M   'P 1'
#
loop_
_entity.id
_entity.type
_entity.pdbx_description
1 polymer ?
#
loop_
_entity_poly.entity_id
_entity_poly.type
_entity_poly.pdbx_seq_one_letter_code
_entity_poly.pdbx_strand_id
1 'polypeptide(L)'
;MLEKNPKQWHEKLSETLWAYRTSKREATGMTPYALTYGHDAILPMEIAVQSLRIAHQHSLIGEDYSQAMLLELEELDASRIDTLNKLLAGKQAVSRAYNKRAKNKSFEE
;
A
#
# COMPACT_ATOMS: atom_id res chain seq x y z
N MET A 1 -12.75 -17.18 -9.95
CA MET A 1 -13.07 -17.91 -8.70
C MET A 1 -14.25 -17.26 -7.98
N LEU A 2 -14.20 -15.95 -7.69
CA LEU A 2 -15.35 -15.19 -7.16
C LEU A 2 -16.51 -15.05 -8.17
N GLU A 3 -16.21 -14.92 -9.47
CA GLU A 3 -17.24 -14.90 -10.53
C GLU A 3 -18.06 -16.19 -10.61
N LYS A 4 -17.48 -17.32 -10.19
CA LYS A 4 -18.16 -18.63 -10.20
C LYS A 4 -19.01 -18.85 -8.94
N ASN A 5 -18.62 -18.27 -7.81
CA ASN A 5 -19.37 -18.32 -6.54
C ASN A 5 -19.24 -16.99 -5.77
N PRO A 6 -20.07 -15.98 -6.10
CA PRO A 6 -19.96 -14.64 -5.49
C PRO A 6 -20.19 -14.62 -3.97
N LYS A 7 -20.89 -15.61 -3.43
CA LYS A 7 -21.21 -15.72 -1.99
C LYS A 7 -20.00 -16.07 -1.12
N GLN A 8 -18.94 -16.62 -1.71
CA GLN A 8 -17.74 -17.10 -1.00
C GLN A 8 -16.62 -16.05 -0.90
N TRP A 9 -16.93 -14.77 -1.14
CA TRP A 9 -15.92 -13.71 -1.10
C TRP A 9 -15.20 -13.59 0.25
N HIS A 10 -15.89 -13.90 1.33
CA HIS A 10 -15.35 -13.84 2.69
C HIS A 10 -14.21 -14.85 2.91
N GLU A 11 -14.24 -16.01 2.23
CA GLU A 11 -13.16 -17.02 2.28
C GLU A 11 -11.84 -16.48 1.69
N LYS A 12 -11.92 -15.49 0.79
CA LYS A 12 -10.77 -14.85 0.13
C LYS A 12 -10.42 -13.48 0.66
N LEU A 13 -11.18 -12.96 1.63
CA LEU A 13 -10.99 -11.61 2.15
C LEU A 13 -9.61 -11.43 2.79
N SER A 14 -9.18 -12.37 3.63
CA SER A 14 -7.89 -12.30 4.33
C SER A 14 -6.71 -12.28 3.34
N GLU A 15 -6.70 -13.20 2.37
CA GLU A 15 -5.69 -13.27 1.31
C GLU A 15 -5.68 -11.98 0.47
N THR A 16 -6.86 -11.47 0.11
CA THR A 16 -6.99 -10.24 -0.69
C THR A 16 -6.49 -9.02 0.07
N LEU A 17 -6.85 -8.90 1.35
CA LEU A 17 -6.37 -7.81 2.21
C LEU A 17 -4.86 -7.88 2.41
N TRP A 18 -4.31 -9.08 2.59
CA TRP A 18 -2.86 -9.28 2.69
C TRP A 18 -2.16 -8.81 1.42
N ALA A 19 -2.57 -9.32 0.25
CA ALA A 19 -2.02 -8.92 -1.03
C ALA A 19 -2.13 -7.40 -1.27
N TYR A 20 -3.26 -6.80 -0.90
CA TYR A 20 -3.45 -5.35 -1.01
C TYR A 20 -2.46 -4.57 -0.14
N ARG A 21 -2.22 -5.02 1.10
CA ARG A 21 -1.35 -4.34 2.07
C ARG A 21 0.13 -4.47 1.72
N THR A 22 0.55 -5.58 1.13
CA THR A 22 1.97 -5.86 0.84
C THR A 22 2.38 -5.59 -0.61
N SER A 23 1.45 -5.26 -1.50
CA SER A 23 1.76 -4.90 -2.88
C SER A 23 1.90 -3.40 -3.06
N LYS A 24 2.91 -2.98 -3.83
CA LYS A 24 3.10 -1.56 -4.16
C LYS A 24 1.92 -1.04 -4.96
N ARG A 25 1.39 0.12 -4.57
CA ARG A 25 0.28 0.77 -5.28
C ARG A 25 0.86 1.66 -6.37
N GLU A 26 0.36 1.53 -7.59
CA GLU A 26 0.80 2.36 -8.73
C GLU A 26 0.70 3.86 -8.44
N ALA A 27 -0.39 4.29 -7.78
CA ALA A 27 -0.63 5.69 -7.47
C ALA A 27 0.39 6.30 -6.48
N THR A 28 1.00 5.49 -5.61
CA THR A 28 1.85 6.00 -4.52
C THR A 28 3.30 5.50 -4.62
N GLY A 29 3.54 4.41 -5.34
CA GLY A 29 4.83 3.71 -5.41
C GLY A 29 5.17 2.88 -4.16
N MET A 30 4.32 2.93 -3.12
CA MET A 30 4.56 2.30 -1.82
C MET A 30 3.51 1.25 -1.49
N THR A 31 3.85 0.33 -0.57
CA THR A 31 2.88 -0.61 -0.01
C THR A 31 2.06 0.09 1.10
N PRO A 32 0.75 -0.21 1.24
CA PRO A 32 -0.03 0.32 2.36
C PRO A 32 0.51 -0.09 3.74
N TYR A 33 1.17 -1.26 3.82
CA TYR A 33 1.83 -1.71 5.04
C TYR A 33 2.99 -0.78 5.42
N ALA A 34 3.88 -0.44 4.48
CA ALA A 34 5.00 0.48 4.72
C ALA A 34 4.54 1.88 5.15
N LEU A 35 3.47 2.41 4.57
CA LEU A 35 2.91 3.70 5.01
C LEU A 35 2.41 3.69 6.45
N THR A 36 1.95 2.53 6.93
CA THR A 36 1.42 2.34 8.28
C THR A 36 2.54 2.12 9.29
N TYR A 37 3.45 1.20 8.97
CA TYR A 37 4.45 0.69 9.91
C TYR A 37 5.89 1.16 9.66
N GLY A 38 6.12 1.89 8.58
CA GLY A 38 7.43 2.40 8.19
C GLY A 38 8.21 1.57 7.18
N HIS A 39 7.94 0.25 7.12
CA HIS A 39 8.76 -0.69 6.36
C HIS A 39 7.87 -1.70 5.62
N ASP A 40 8.34 -2.26 4.51
CA ASP A 40 7.60 -3.33 3.82
C ASP A 40 7.49 -4.58 4.70
N ALA A 41 6.35 -5.27 4.65
CA ALA A 41 6.18 -6.53 5.37
C ALA A 41 7.17 -7.58 4.87
N ILE A 42 7.76 -8.35 5.78
CA ILE A 42 8.52 -9.55 5.42
C ILE A 42 7.54 -10.64 5.02
N LEU A 43 7.64 -11.13 3.79
CA LEU A 43 6.75 -12.17 3.29
C LEU A 43 7.22 -13.56 3.70
N PRO A 44 6.32 -14.52 3.97
CA PRO A 44 6.70 -15.90 4.25
C PRO A 44 7.59 -16.54 3.18
N MET A 45 7.37 -16.18 1.90
CA MET A 45 8.20 -16.65 0.79
C MET A 45 9.65 -16.17 0.92
N GLU A 46 9.88 -14.94 1.39
CA GLU A 46 11.24 -14.40 1.56
C GLU A 46 12.02 -15.19 2.60
N ILE A 47 11.36 -15.63 3.66
CA ILE A 47 11.95 -16.51 4.68
C ILE A 47 12.23 -17.89 4.08
N ALA A 48 11.27 -18.47 3.36
CA ALA A 48 11.40 -19.79 2.77
C ALA A 48 12.54 -19.89 1.75
N VAL A 49 12.77 -18.82 0.97
CA VAL A 49 13.85 -18.77 -0.03
C VAL A 49 15.15 -18.16 0.48
N GLN A 50 15.19 -17.73 1.75
CA GLN A 50 16.30 -16.97 2.32
C GLN A 50 16.69 -15.78 1.43
N SER A 51 15.73 -14.88 1.21
CA SER A 51 15.93 -13.70 0.36
C SER A 51 17.10 -12.85 0.85
N LEU A 52 17.65 -12.00 -0.03
CA LEU A 52 18.71 -11.06 0.34
C LEU A 52 18.33 -10.23 1.57
N ARG A 53 17.08 -9.80 1.67
CA ARG A 53 16.58 -9.05 2.82
C ARG A 53 16.76 -9.83 4.13
N ILE A 54 16.44 -11.12 4.14
CA ILE A 54 16.63 -12.00 5.30
C ILE A 54 18.12 -12.23 5.58
N ALA A 55 18.93 -12.47 4.54
CA ALA A 55 20.36 -12.65 4.69
C ALA A 55 21.05 -11.40 5.29
N HIS A 56 20.68 -10.20 4.83
CA HIS A 56 21.19 -8.94 5.36
C HIS A 56 20.73 -8.70 6.80
N GLN A 57 19.48 -9.03 7.13
CA GLN A 57 18.97 -8.93 8.49
C GLN A 57 19.80 -9.74 9.49
N HIS A 58 20.24 -10.95 9.12
CA HIS A 58 21.09 -11.77 9.99
C HIS A 58 22.49 -11.19 10.24
N SER A 59 22.95 -10.29 9.37
CA SER A 59 24.24 -9.61 9.52
C SER A 59 24.16 -8.33 10.37
N LEU A 60 22.95 -7.85 10.67
CA LEU A 60 22.72 -6.68 11.53
C LEU A 60 22.56 -7.14 12.99
N ILE A 61 23.43 -6.68 13.89
CA ILE A 61 23.44 -7.06 15.30
C ILE A 61 23.38 -5.81 16.17
N GLY A 62 22.55 -5.82 17.22
CA GLY A 62 22.54 -4.79 18.24
C GLY A 62 22.23 -3.39 17.69
N GLU A 63 23.18 -2.47 17.84
CA GLU A 63 23.02 -1.06 17.47
C GLU A 63 22.83 -0.86 15.95
N ASP A 64 23.56 -1.62 15.12
CA ASP A 64 23.47 -1.49 13.65
C ASP A 64 22.05 -1.77 13.13
N TYR A 65 21.37 -2.76 13.72
CA TYR A 65 19.98 -3.06 13.39
C TYR A 65 19.05 -1.91 13.77
N SER A 66 19.22 -1.38 14.98
CA SER A 66 18.40 -0.27 15.48
C SER A 66 18.59 1.00 14.65
N GLN A 67 19.82 1.28 14.21
CA GLN A 67 20.15 2.44 13.40
C GLN A 67 19.57 2.33 11.99
N ALA A 68 19.68 1.16 11.35
CA ALA A 68 19.06 0.90 10.05
C ALA A 68 17.54 1.08 10.10
N MET A 69 16.89 0.58 11.15
CA MET A 69 15.44 0.75 11.34
C MET A 69 15.05 2.22 11.52
N LEU A 70 15.85 2.98 12.27
CA LEU A 70 15.56 4.39 12.55
C LEU A 70 15.74 5.27 11.31
N LEU A 71 16.75 4.97 10.47
CA LEU A 71 16.95 5.65 9.18
C LEU A 71 15.77 5.45 8.23
N GLU A 72 15.24 4.23 8.11
CA GLU A 72 14.06 3.99 7.28
C GLU A 72 12.80 4.73 7.81
N LEU A 73 12.70 4.96 9.13
CA LEU A 73 11.62 5.74 9.72
C LEU A 73 11.76 7.25 9.53
N GLU A 74 12.99 7.76 9.40
CA GLU A 74 13.25 9.20 9.26
C GLU A 74 12.62 9.76 7.97
N GLU A 75 12.67 8.99 6.88
CA GLU A 75 12.09 9.39 5.59
C GLU A 75 10.59 9.10 5.46
N LEU A 76 10.00 8.42 6.45
CA LEU A 76 8.62 7.93 6.37
C LEU A 76 7.61 9.06 6.31
N ASP A 77 7.81 10.12 7.09
CA ASP A 77 6.86 11.24 7.15
C ASP A 77 6.86 12.04 5.83
N ALA A 78 8.04 12.24 5.24
CA ALA A 78 8.14 12.81 3.90
C ALA A 78 7.41 11.96 2.86
N SER A 79 7.60 10.63 2.93
CA SER A 79 6.94 9.66 2.04
C SER A 79 5.41 9.64 2.20
N ARG A 80 4.91 9.81 3.44
CA ARG A 80 3.47 9.91 3.72
C ARG A 80 2.86 11.19 3.14
N ILE A 81 3.55 12.32 3.27
CA ILE A 81 3.11 13.60 2.70
C ILE A 81 3.06 13.52 1.17
N ASP A 82 4.12 13.01 0.54
CA ASP A 82 4.16 12.83 -0.92
C ASP A 82 3.05 11.90 -1.41
N THR A 83 2.85 10.77 -0.72
CA THR A 83 1.76 9.83 -0.99
C THR A 83 0.39 10.51 -0.89
N LEU A 84 0.16 11.31 0.15
CA LEU A 84 -1.09 12.05 0.32
C LEU A 84 -1.32 13.02 -0.84
N ASN A 85 -0.30 13.77 -1.25
CA ASN A 85 -0.38 14.70 -2.37
C ASN A 85 -0.75 13.99 -3.68
N LYS A 86 -0.11 12.84 -3.97
CA LYS A 86 -0.44 12.01 -5.14
C LYS A 86 -1.89 11.52 -5.11
N LEU A 87 -2.38 11.05 -3.95
CA LEU A 87 -3.76 10.62 -3.78
C LEU A 87 -4.77 11.76 -3.99
N LEU A 88 -4.48 12.95 -3.46
CA LEU A 88 -5.33 14.12 -3.64
C LEU A 88 -5.38 14.57 -5.10
N ALA A 89 -4.23 14.62 -5.78
CA ALA A 89 -4.15 14.93 -7.20
C ALA A 89 -4.95 13.93 -8.06
N GLY A 90 -4.80 12.62 -7.78
CA GLY A 90 -5.56 11.57 -8.44
C GLY A 90 -7.07 11.72 -8.23
N LYS A 91 -7.52 11.94 -6.98
CA LYS A 91 -8.93 12.20 -6.67
C LYS A 91 -9.47 13.42 -7.40
N GLN A 92 -8.69 14.50 -7.47
CA GLN A 92 -9.09 15.72 -8.17
C GLN A 92 -9.22 15.48 -9.68
N ALA A 93 -8.29 14.73 -10.29
CA ALA A 93 -8.36 14.36 -11.69
C ALA A 93 -9.63 13.54 -12.01
N VAL A 94 -9.93 12.54 -11.18
CA VAL A 94 -11.15 11.72 -11.29
C VAL A 94 -12.41 12.58 -11.14
N SER A 95 -12.45 13.47 -10.14
CA SER A 95 -13.57 14.39 -9.92
C SER A 95 -13.81 15.30 -11.13
N ARG A 96 -12.75 15.90 -11.69
CA ARG A 96 -12.84 16.72 -12.92
C ARG A 96 -13.37 15.91 -14.11
N ALA A 97 -12.88 14.69 -14.30
CA ALA A 97 -13.32 13.82 -15.39
C ALA A 97 -14.80 13.42 -15.26
N TYR A 98 -15.26 13.13 -14.05
CA TYR A 98 -16.66 12.85 -13.76
C TYR A 98 -17.54 14.09 -13.98
N ASN A 99 -17.18 15.23 -13.39
CA ASN A 99 -17.96 16.47 -13.48
C ASN A 99 -18.09 16.97 -14.92
N LYS A 100 -17.10 16.73 -15.78
CA LYS A 100 -17.19 17.04 -17.22
C LYS A 100 -18.33 16.27 -17.93
N ARG A 101 -18.70 15.09 -17.44
CA ARG A 101 -19.74 14.22 -18.01
C ARG A 101 -21.08 14.35 -17.29
N ALA A 102 -21.09 14.87 -16.07
CA ALA A 102 -22.28 15.11 -15.30
C ALA A 102 -23.13 16.19 -15.98
N LYS A 103 -24.36 15.86 -16.36
CA LYS A 103 -25.35 16.83 -16.82
C LYS A 103 -26.16 17.30 -15.61
N ASN A 104 -26.22 18.60 -15.39
CA ASN A 104 -27.12 19.17 -14.41
C ASN A 104 -28.57 18.90 -14.85
N LYS A 105 -29.33 18.23 -13.99
CA LYS A 105 -30.78 18.09 -14.14
C LYS A 105 -31.42 19.04 -13.14
N SER A 106 -32.15 20.03 -13.64
CA SER A 106 -33.13 20.77 -12.85
C SER A 106 -34.42 19.95 -12.79
N PHE A 107 -35.01 19.83 -11.62
CA PHE A 107 -36.35 19.31 -11.44
C PHE A 107 -37.23 20.50 -11.06
N GLU A 108 -38.33 20.71 -11.79
CA GLU A 108 -39.36 21.66 -11.40
C GLU A 108 -40.22 21.04 -10.29
N GLU A 109 -40.69 21.87 -9.37
CA GLU A 109 -41.57 21.51 -8.25
C GLU A 109 -43.01 21.28 -8.72
#